data_AF-A0A8J8T0F1-F1
#
_entry.id   AF-A0A8J8T0F1-F1
#
_cell.length_a   1.000
_cell.length_b   1.000
_cell.length_c   1.000
_cell.angle_alpha   90.00
_cell.angle_beta   90.00
_cell.angle_gamma   90.00
#
_symmetry.space_group_name_H-M   'P 1'
#
loop_
_entity.id
_entity.type
_entity.pdbx_description
1 polymer ?
#
loop_
_entity_poly.entity_id
_entity_poly.type
_entity_poly.pdbx_seq_one_letter_code
_entity_poly.pdbx_strand_id
1 'polypeptide(L)'
;MTASSSAPFLSPYLGAYLSDHSITLLQLTIASFLFWNVFNIVAFNLPLPDQKLSREDYLDLRNRITSFVHGFLIMVLSFYNTFFVQSACGEANTQFEEQLLIISNGYFFYDLFAMIYLGICDRSMFIHHFICLSGVNFGLFTRYAGNVLLSSTFVAEVSNPPMHFRVILKHLGLRYTLAYSACLCCTGHGYARRTTLW
;
A
#
# COMPACT_ATOMS: atom_id res chain seq x y z
N MET A 1 -31.65 24.85 -41.71
CA MET A 1 -32.14 25.46 -40.46
C MET A 1 -31.80 24.47 -39.35
N THR A 2 -30.55 24.50 -38.88
CA THR A 2 -30.04 25.20 -37.67
C THR A 2 -30.19 24.35 -36.42
N ALA A 3 -29.01 24.01 -35.86
CA ALA A 3 -28.79 23.23 -34.67
C ALA A 3 -29.27 23.93 -33.37
N SER A 4 -29.64 23.13 -32.37
CA SER A 4 -29.59 23.49 -30.95
C SER A 4 -29.51 22.17 -30.16
N SER A 5 -28.34 21.58 -29.89
CA SER A 5 -27.42 21.93 -28.79
C SER A 5 -28.14 22.31 -27.49
N SER A 6 -28.37 21.34 -26.61
CA SER A 6 -28.69 21.58 -25.20
C SER A 6 -28.07 20.51 -24.30
N ALA A 7 -26.74 20.55 -24.18
CA ALA A 7 -26.08 20.24 -22.92
C ALA A 7 -25.11 21.42 -22.68
N PRO A 8 -25.34 22.22 -21.63
CA PRO A 8 -24.61 21.95 -20.40
C PRO A 8 -25.42 22.33 -19.14
N PHE A 9 -25.93 21.34 -18.42
CA PHE A 9 -26.46 21.53 -17.05
C PHE A 9 -25.48 20.93 -16.03
N LEU A 10 -24.20 21.27 -16.15
CA LEU A 10 -23.24 21.14 -15.06
C LEU A 10 -22.90 22.56 -14.63
N SER A 11 -23.56 22.97 -13.54
CA SER A 11 -23.42 24.29 -12.94
C SER A 11 -21.94 24.65 -12.70
N PRO A 12 -21.49 25.89 -12.95
CA PRO A 12 -20.10 26.31 -12.71
C PRO A 12 -19.66 26.09 -11.25
N TYR A 13 -20.61 26.05 -10.32
CA TYR A 13 -20.38 25.72 -8.91
C TYR A 13 -19.98 24.26 -8.68
N LEU A 14 -20.47 23.32 -9.50
CA LEU A 14 -20.09 21.91 -9.42
C LEU A 14 -18.67 21.68 -9.95
N GLY A 15 -18.28 22.40 -11.01
CA GLY A 15 -16.90 22.37 -11.52
C GLY A 15 -15.89 22.94 -10.53
N ALA A 16 -16.23 24.06 -9.87
CA ALA A 16 -15.41 24.64 -8.81
C ALA A 16 -15.29 23.72 -7.58
N TYR A 17 -16.40 23.14 -7.12
CA TYR A 17 -16.41 22.21 -5.98
C TYR A 17 -15.59 20.94 -6.24
N LEU A 18 -15.70 20.36 -7.44
CA LEU A 18 -14.89 19.20 -7.83
C LEU A 18 -13.40 19.56 -7.94
N SER A 19 -13.09 20.77 -8.40
CA SER A 19 -11.71 21.29 -8.44
C SER A 19 -11.12 21.44 -7.04
N ASP A 20 -11.85 22.08 -6.12
CA ASP A 20 -11.38 22.33 -4.75
C ASP A 20 -11.16 21.03 -3.96
N HIS A 21 -12.07 20.07 -4.12
CA HIS A 21 -11.94 18.76 -3.51
C HIS A 21 -10.74 17.99 -4.08
N SER A 22 -10.56 18.01 -5.41
CA SER A 22 -9.42 17.35 -6.06
C SER A 22 -8.07 17.94 -5.63
N ILE A 23 -8.01 19.27 -5.45
CA ILE A 23 -6.82 19.95 -4.90
C ILE A 23 -6.55 19.48 -3.48
N THR A 24 -7.58 19.36 -2.65
CA THR A 24 -7.46 18.87 -1.28
C THR A 24 -6.96 17.42 -1.24
N LEU A 25 -7.52 16.54 -2.08
CA LEU A 25 -7.06 15.15 -2.22
C LEU A 25 -5.59 15.06 -2.63
N LEU A 26 -5.17 15.91 -3.57
CA LEU A 26 -3.79 15.98 -4.02
C LEU A 26 -2.87 16.44 -2.88
N GLN A 27 -3.23 17.50 -2.16
CA GLN A 27 -2.46 17.99 -1.01
C GLN A 27 -2.31 16.93 0.07
N LEU A 28 -3.39 16.22 0.41
CA LEU A 28 -3.35 15.14 1.40
C LEU A 28 -2.53 13.94 0.93
N THR A 29 -2.60 13.60 -0.36
CA THR A 29 -1.75 12.55 -0.96
C THR A 29 -0.28 12.92 -0.91
N ILE A 30 0.06 14.18 -1.23
CA ILE A 30 1.44 14.70 -1.12
C ILE A 30 1.89 14.66 0.34
N ALA A 31 1.05 15.09 1.28
CA ALA A 31 1.36 15.02 2.70
C ALA A 31 1.60 13.57 3.18
N SER A 32 0.78 12.63 2.73
CA SER A 32 0.97 11.20 3.01
C SER A 32 2.27 10.66 2.41
N PHE A 33 2.59 11.03 1.17
CA PHE A 33 3.85 10.66 0.53
C PHE A 33 5.06 11.17 1.34
N LEU A 34 5.04 12.44 1.76
CA LEU A 34 6.10 13.02 2.59
C LEU A 34 6.20 12.33 3.95
N PHE A 35 5.06 12.01 4.57
CA PHE A 35 5.02 11.26 5.83
C PHE A 35 5.73 9.91 5.69
N TRP A 36 5.45 9.13 4.64
CA TRP A 36 6.10 7.84 4.43
C TRP A 36 7.60 7.98 4.12
N ASN A 37 8.02 9.04 3.43
CA ASN A 37 9.43 9.34 3.22
C ASN A 37 10.16 9.65 4.55
N VAL A 38 9.57 10.50 5.39
CA VAL A 38 10.12 10.82 6.72
C VAL A 38 10.18 9.56 7.58
N PHE A 39 9.10 8.77 7.59
CA PHE A 39 9.05 7.50 8.29
C PHE A 39 10.17 6.57 7.83
N ASN A 40 10.39 6.46 6.52
CA ASN A 40 11.48 5.67 5.98
C ASN A 40 12.85 6.20 6.42
N ILE A 41 13.10 7.51 6.42
CA ILE A 41 14.36 8.08 6.94
C ILE A 41 14.55 7.70 8.42
N VAL A 42 13.49 7.74 9.23
CA VAL A 42 13.55 7.30 10.63
C VAL A 42 13.85 5.80 10.71
N ALA A 43 13.19 4.97 9.89
CA ALA A 43 13.47 3.53 9.78
C ALA A 43 14.94 3.25 9.40
N PHE A 44 15.53 4.09 8.55
CA PHE A 44 16.95 4.06 8.18
C PHE A 44 17.90 4.46 9.33
N ASN A 45 17.42 5.09 10.40
CA ASN A 45 18.25 5.43 11.55
C ASN A 45 18.14 4.40 12.69
N LEU A 46 17.27 3.40 12.57
CA LEU A 46 17.20 2.33 13.57
C LEU A 46 18.46 1.45 13.53
N PRO A 47 19.06 1.14 14.70
CA PRO A 47 20.16 0.20 14.80
C PRO A 47 19.63 -1.20 14.46
N LEU A 48 20.08 -1.73 13.32
CA LEU A 48 19.85 -3.12 12.96
C LEU A 48 21.02 -3.96 13.46
N PRO A 49 20.80 -5.24 13.85
CA PRO A 49 21.88 -6.13 14.24
C PRO A 49 22.97 -6.16 13.17
N ASP A 50 24.24 -6.02 13.60
CA ASP A 50 25.38 -6.00 12.69
C ASP A 50 25.48 -7.31 11.94
N GLN A 51 25.08 -7.26 10.66
CA GLN A 51 25.14 -8.40 9.77
C GLN A 51 25.82 -7.97 8.48
N LYS A 52 26.74 -8.81 8.00
CA LYS A 52 27.46 -8.60 6.73
C LYS A 52 26.50 -8.85 5.56
N LEU A 53 25.57 -7.94 5.34
CA LEU A 53 24.66 -7.93 4.20
C LEU A 53 25.29 -7.18 3.02
N SER A 54 24.96 -7.60 1.80
CA SER A 54 25.24 -6.79 0.61
C SER A 54 24.53 -5.43 0.75
N ARG A 55 25.07 -4.40 0.12
CA ARG A 55 24.44 -3.06 0.12
C ARG A 55 23.00 -3.12 -0.39
N GLU A 56 22.73 -3.95 -1.40
CA GLU A 56 21.39 -4.11 -1.98
C GLU A 56 20.43 -4.79 -0.99
N ASP A 57 20.85 -5.90 -0.37
CA ASP A 57 20.06 -6.62 0.65
C ASP A 57 19.78 -5.74 1.87
N TYR A 58 20.72 -4.88 2.25
CA TYR A 58 20.55 -3.94 3.35
C TYR A 58 19.52 -2.86 3.05
N LEU A 59 19.52 -2.34 1.83
CA LEU A 59 18.55 -1.33 1.38
C LEU A 59 17.15 -1.95 1.20
N ASP A 60 17.07 -3.17 0.66
CA ASP A 60 15.82 -3.94 0.56
C ASP A 60 15.24 -4.24 1.96
N LEU A 61 16.08 -4.69 2.91
CA LEU A 61 15.67 -4.92 4.29
C LEU A 61 15.04 -3.68 4.91
N ARG A 62 15.66 -2.50 4.72
CA ARG A 62 15.16 -1.24 5.28
C ARG A 62 13.85 -0.79 4.63
N ASN A 63 13.74 -0.88 3.30
CA ASN A 63 12.49 -0.55 2.61
C ASN A 63 11.35 -1.45 3.09
N ARG A 64 11.63 -2.75 3.30
CA ARG A 64 10.63 -3.72 3.78
C ARG A 64 10.13 -3.46 5.20
N ILE A 65 10.87 -2.76 6.05
CA ILE A 65 10.36 -2.34 7.37
C ILE A 65 9.21 -1.36 7.18
N THR A 66 9.39 -0.37 6.30
CA THR A 66 8.34 0.59 5.94
C THR A 66 7.13 -0.13 5.31
N SER A 67 7.36 -1.05 4.38
CA SER A 67 6.30 -1.86 3.77
C SER A 67 5.55 -2.72 4.78
N PHE A 68 6.25 -3.31 5.75
CA PHE A 68 5.62 -4.10 6.80
C PHE A 68 4.69 -3.27 7.67
N VAL A 69 5.15 -2.08 8.10
CA VAL A 69 4.34 -1.17 8.94
C VAL A 69 3.12 -0.68 8.17
N HIS A 70 3.28 -0.31 6.91
CA HIS A 70 2.18 0.07 6.03
C HIS A 70 1.16 -1.06 5.89
N GLY A 71 1.60 -2.23 5.41
CA GLY A 71 0.71 -3.36 5.16
C GLY A 71 -0.01 -3.82 6.42
N PHE A 72 0.67 -3.84 7.57
CA PHE A 72 0.04 -4.18 8.85
C PHE A 72 -1.01 -3.15 9.28
N LEU A 73 -0.69 -1.85 9.18
CA LEU A 73 -1.63 -0.77 9.51
C LEU A 73 -2.88 -0.86 8.63
N ILE A 74 -2.70 -0.95 7.31
CA ILE A 74 -3.81 -1.01 6.37
C ILE A 74 -4.61 -2.29 6.55
N MET A 75 -3.98 -3.44 6.80
CA MET A 75 -4.69 -4.69 7.10
C MET A 75 -5.61 -4.54 8.31
N VAL A 76 -5.14 -3.94 9.41
CA VAL A 76 -5.96 -3.76 10.63
C VAL A 76 -7.10 -2.76 10.40
N LEU A 77 -6.83 -1.62 9.76
CA LEU A 77 -7.82 -0.58 9.53
C LEU A 77 -8.86 -0.99 8.47
N SER A 78 -8.44 -1.68 7.41
CA SER A 78 -9.34 -2.23 6.40
C SER A 78 -10.19 -3.37 6.95
N PHE A 79 -9.64 -4.24 7.82
CA PHE A 79 -10.43 -5.21 8.57
C PHE A 79 -11.55 -4.52 9.36
N TYR A 80 -11.22 -3.46 10.09
CA TYR A 80 -12.23 -2.71 10.83
C TYR A 80 -13.33 -2.15 9.92
N ASN A 81 -12.95 -1.56 8.77
CA ASN A 81 -13.93 -1.06 7.80
C ASN A 81 -14.85 -2.17 7.27
N THR A 82 -14.24 -3.29 6.84
CA THR A 82 -14.93 -4.40 6.18
C THR A 82 -15.89 -5.15 7.09
N PHE A 83 -15.63 -5.21 8.40
CA PHE A 83 -16.49 -5.98 9.32
C PHE A 83 -17.41 -5.13 10.19
N PHE A 84 -17.08 -3.86 10.47
CA PHE A 84 -17.84 -3.04 11.43
C PHE A 84 -18.50 -1.80 10.84
N VAL A 85 -17.90 -1.16 9.81
CA VAL A 85 -18.46 0.06 9.21
C VAL A 85 -19.43 -0.28 8.08
N GLN A 86 -19.04 -1.20 7.20
CA GLN A 86 -19.79 -1.71 6.03
C GLN A 86 -20.73 -0.69 5.36
N SER A 87 -20.18 0.21 4.54
CA SER A 87 -20.96 0.97 3.55
C SER A 87 -21.51 0.03 2.45
N ALA A 88 -22.71 0.30 1.94
CA ALA A 88 -23.29 -0.52 0.89
C ALA A 88 -22.58 -0.30 -0.47
N CYS A 89 -22.69 -1.29 -1.36
CA CYS A 89 -22.10 -1.18 -2.70
C CYS A 89 -22.71 -0.02 -3.48
N GLY A 90 -21.87 0.89 -3.98
CA GLY A 90 -22.30 2.07 -4.72
C GLY A 90 -22.61 3.29 -3.85
N GLU A 91 -22.48 3.21 -2.53
CA GLU A 91 -22.54 4.38 -1.65
C GLU A 91 -21.29 5.24 -1.78
N ALA A 92 -21.45 6.52 -1.43
CA ALA A 92 -20.35 7.46 -1.37
C ALA A 92 -19.36 7.04 -0.28
N ASN A 93 -18.07 7.23 -0.56
CA ASN A 93 -17.01 6.88 0.38
C ASN A 93 -17.20 7.63 1.70
N THR A 94 -17.07 6.92 2.82
CA THR A 94 -17.01 7.59 4.11
C THR A 94 -15.69 8.33 4.26
N GLN A 95 -15.64 9.32 5.15
CA GLN A 95 -14.40 10.04 5.42
C GLN A 95 -13.26 9.10 5.88
N PHE A 96 -13.61 8.04 6.61
CA PHE A 96 -12.65 7.02 7.03
C PHE A 96 -12.08 6.26 5.83
N GLU A 97 -12.94 5.84 4.91
CA GLU A 97 -12.52 5.09 3.72
C GLU A 97 -11.62 5.94 2.82
N GLU A 98 -12.00 7.20 2.61
CA GLU A 98 -11.21 8.17 1.83
C GLU A 98 -9.82 8.40 2.45
N GLN A 99 -9.75 8.57 3.78
CA GLN A 99 -8.48 8.75 4.49
C GLN A 99 -7.57 7.53 4.38
N LEU A 100 -8.11 6.32 4.54
CA LEU A 100 -7.33 5.08 4.36
C LEU A 100 -6.79 4.97 2.94
N LEU A 101 -7.61 5.26 1.93
CA LEU A 101 -7.18 5.26 0.53
C LEU A 101 -6.09 6.30 0.26
N ILE A 102 -6.19 7.51 0.83
CA ILE A 102 -5.13 8.54 0.73
C ILE A 102 -3.82 8.06 1.34
N ILE A 103 -3.87 7.47 2.54
CA ILE A 103 -2.68 6.95 3.24
C ILE A 103 -1.99 5.85 2.41
N SER A 104 -2.79 4.97 1.80
CA SER A 104 -2.29 3.91 0.90
C SER A 104 -1.77 4.46 -0.41
N ASN A 105 -2.42 5.46 -1.00
CA ASN A 105 -1.97 6.10 -2.23
C ASN A 105 -0.59 6.74 -2.04
N GLY A 106 -0.41 7.50 -0.94
CA GLY A 106 0.87 8.10 -0.60
C GLY A 106 1.98 7.08 -0.39
N TYR A 107 1.67 5.94 0.25
CA TYR A 107 2.61 4.83 0.38
C TYR A 107 2.97 4.22 -0.97
N PHE A 108 2.01 3.93 -1.85
CA PHE A 108 2.29 3.31 -3.14
C PHE A 108 3.16 4.18 -4.04
N PHE A 109 2.99 5.51 -3.99
CA PHE A 109 3.91 6.45 -4.64
C PHE A 109 5.30 6.36 -4.03
N TYR A 110 5.41 6.44 -2.70
CA TYR A 110 6.68 6.30 -1.99
C TYR A 110 7.41 5.02 -2.39
N ASP A 111 6.75 3.87 -2.32
CA ASP A 111 7.36 2.56 -2.55
C ASP A 111 7.78 2.40 -4.01
N LEU A 112 6.99 2.90 -4.97
CA LEU A 112 7.37 2.92 -6.38
C LEU A 112 8.64 3.75 -6.61
N PHE A 113 8.71 4.97 -6.06
CA PHE A 113 9.90 5.80 -6.22
C PHE A 113 11.12 5.23 -5.48
N ALA A 114 10.93 4.67 -4.28
CA ALA A 114 11.98 4.02 -3.52
C ALA A 114 12.56 2.82 -4.27
N MET A 115 11.71 1.94 -4.81
CA MET A 115 12.15 0.78 -5.57
C MET A 115 12.85 1.15 -6.87
N ILE A 116 12.38 2.17 -7.59
CA ILE A 116 13.03 2.68 -8.81
C ILE A 116 14.41 3.25 -8.46
N TYR A 117 14.50 4.07 -7.40
CA TYR A 117 15.76 4.68 -6.96
C TYR A 117 16.78 3.64 -6.49
N LEU A 118 16.33 2.60 -5.78
CA LEU A 118 17.17 1.52 -5.29
C LEU A 118 17.51 0.48 -6.36
N GLY A 119 16.89 0.54 -7.54
CA GLY A 119 17.12 -0.42 -8.62
C GLY A 119 16.54 -1.82 -8.36
N ILE A 120 15.66 -1.97 -7.37
CA ILE A 120 15.02 -3.24 -6.97
C ILE A 120 13.64 -3.44 -7.60
N CYS A 121 13.23 -2.54 -8.50
CA CYS A 121 11.92 -2.59 -9.15
C CYS A 121 11.90 -3.58 -10.33
N ASP A 122 11.36 -4.76 -10.11
CA ASP A 122 11.06 -5.72 -11.18
C ASP A 122 9.87 -5.28 -12.04
N ARG A 123 9.81 -5.77 -13.29
CA ARG A 123 8.67 -5.50 -14.21
C ARG A 123 7.31 -5.91 -13.62
N SER A 124 7.26 -7.05 -12.94
CA SER A 124 6.05 -7.54 -12.28
C SER A 124 5.60 -6.59 -11.17
N MET A 125 6.56 -6.12 -10.37
CA MET A 125 6.31 -5.19 -9.27
C MET A 125 5.83 -3.82 -9.80
N PHE A 126 6.44 -3.32 -10.87
CA PHE A 126 6.00 -2.09 -11.51
C PHE A 126 4.55 -2.16 -11.99
N ILE A 127 4.17 -3.25 -12.67
CA ILE A 127 2.79 -3.44 -13.14
C ILE A 127 1.83 -3.55 -11.96
N HIS A 128 2.20 -4.28 -10.91
CA HIS A 128 1.41 -4.39 -9.69
C HIS A 128 1.15 -3.02 -9.06
N HIS A 129 2.19 -2.23 -8.82
CA HIS A 129 2.07 -0.88 -8.26
C HIS A 129 1.27 0.04 -9.17
N PHE A 130 1.42 -0.06 -10.49
CA PHE A 130 0.65 0.73 -11.44
C PHE A 130 -0.86 0.42 -11.36
N ILE A 131 -1.23 -0.85 -11.27
CA ILE A 131 -2.64 -1.26 -11.11
C ILE A 131 -3.19 -0.78 -9.76
N CYS A 132 -2.43 -0.96 -8.67
CA CYS A 132 -2.82 -0.50 -7.33
C CYS A 132 -3.01 1.02 -7.29
N LEU A 133 -2.05 1.80 -7.81
CA LEU A 133 -2.17 3.25 -7.92
C LEU A 133 -3.38 3.66 -8.75
N SER A 134 -3.59 3.03 -9.91
CA SER A 134 -4.73 3.35 -10.78
C SER A 134 -6.07 3.06 -10.08
N GLY A 135 -6.19 1.92 -9.39
CA GLY A 135 -7.40 1.53 -8.67
C GLY A 135 -7.72 2.45 -7.49
N VAL A 136 -6.71 2.80 -6.68
CA VAL A 136 -6.88 3.71 -5.54
C VAL A 136 -7.22 5.12 -6.02
N ASN A 137 -6.52 5.65 -7.02
CA ASN A 137 -6.84 6.97 -7.58
C ASN A 137 -8.24 7.00 -8.19
N PHE A 138 -8.67 5.93 -8.86
CA PHE A 138 -10.04 5.82 -9.36
C PHE A 138 -11.08 5.91 -8.22
N GLY A 139 -10.87 5.21 -7.11
CA GLY A 139 -11.75 5.28 -5.94
C GLY A 139 -11.80 6.67 -5.29
N LEU A 140 -10.66 7.38 -5.26
CA LEU A 140 -10.56 8.74 -4.72
C LEU A 140 -11.27 9.77 -5.61
N PHE A 141 -11.06 9.73 -6.92
CA PHE A 141 -11.68 10.70 -7.84
C PHE A 141 -13.17 10.48 -8.05
N THR A 142 -13.60 9.22 -8.09
CA THR A 142 -15.03 8.90 -8.24
C THR A 142 -15.79 9.11 -6.93
N ARG A 143 -15.12 8.98 -5.78
CA ARG A 143 -15.73 9.07 -4.44
C ARG A 143 -16.76 7.99 -4.15
N TYR A 144 -16.70 6.89 -4.90
CA TYR A 144 -17.53 5.70 -4.73
C TYR A 144 -16.64 4.46 -4.62
N ALA A 145 -17.22 3.35 -4.18
CA ALA A 145 -16.59 2.03 -4.09
C ALA A 145 -15.44 1.89 -3.07
N GLY A 146 -15.29 2.82 -2.13
CA GLY A 146 -14.31 2.77 -1.04
C GLY A 146 -14.44 1.49 -0.21
N ASN A 147 -15.67 1.06 0.08
CA ASN A 147 -15.93 -0.20 0.77
C ASN A 147 -15.36 -1.42 0.03
N VAL A 148 -15.60 -1.51 -1.28
CA VAL A 148 -15.14 -2.63 -2.12
C VAL A 148 -13.62 -2.59 -2.25
N LEU A 149 -13.05 -1.41 -2.48
CA LEU A 149 -11.61 -1.23 -2.56
C LEU A 149 -10.93 -1.65 -1.25
N LEU A 150 -11.39 -1.17 -0.10
CA LEU A 150 -10.79 -1.53 1.19
C LEU A 150 -11.00 -3.00 1.55
N SER A 151 -12.14 -3.59 1.21
CA SER A 151 -12.35 -5.02 1.42
C SER A 151 -11.42 -5.85 0.53
N SER A 152 -11.17 -5.41 -0.71
CA SER A 152 -10.18 -6.05 -1.58
C SER A 152 -8.75 -5.86 -1.07
N THR A 153 -8.44 -4.67 -0.54
CA THR A 153 -7.15 -4.37 0.09
C THR A 153 -6.93 -5.23 1.32
N PHE A 154 -7.94 -5.41 2.17
CA PHE A 154 -7.85 -6.31 3.33
C PHE A 154 -7.42 -7.71 2.91
N VAL A 155 -8.12 -8.30 1.93
CA VAL A 155 -7.80 -9.65 1.43
C VAL A 155 -6.39 -9.72 0.83
N ALA A 156 -5.97 -8.70 0.08
CA ALA A 156 -4.64 -8.63 -0.50
C ALA A 156 -3.53 -8.50 0.57
N GLU A 157 -3.76 -7.67 1.60
CA GLU A 157 -2.78 -7.33 2.63
C GLU A 157 -2.61 -8.42 3.69
N VAL A 158 -3.57 -9.35 3.88
CA VAL A 158 -3.44 -10.44 4.87
C VAL A 158 -2.14 -11.25 4.70
N SER A 159 -1.68 -11.41 3.46
CA SER A 159 -0.46 -12.17 3.16
C SER A 159 0.85 -11.36 3.29
N ASN A 160 0.76 -10.03 3.35
CA ASN A 160 1.91 -9.14 3.29
C ASN A 160 2.76 -9.12 4.58
N PRO A 161 2.19 -9.03 5.80
CA PRO A 161 2.99 -9.06 7.02
C PRO A 161 3.82 -10.35 7.17
N PRO A 162 3.27 -11.56 6.97
CA PRO A 162 4.08 -12.79 6.98
C PRO A 162 5.17 -12.81 5.91
N MET A 163 4.88 -12.29 4.70
CA MET A 163 5.84 -12.22 3.61
C MET A 163 7.02 -11.31 3.94
N HIS A 164 6.77 -10.07 4.37
CA HIS A 164 7.82 -9.13 4.74
C HIS A 164 8.60 -9.61 5.96
N PHE A 165 7.92 -10.11 6.99
CA PHE A 165 8.56 -10.61 8.20
C PHE A 165 9.48 -11.81 7.91
N ARG A 166 9.09 -12.72 7.02
CA ARG A 166 9.95 -13.84 6.57
C ARG A 166 11.25 -13.35 5.94
N VAL A 167 11.19 -12.34 5.08
CA VAL A 167 12.37 -11.80 4.40
C VAL A 167 13.26 -11.06 5.40
N ILE A 168 12.67 -10.28 6.31
CA ILE A 168 13.39 -9.64 7.42
C ILE A 168 14.14 -10.69 8.25
N LEU A 169 13.46 -11.75 8.70
CA LEU A 169 14.08 -12.84 9.47
C LEU A 169 15.20 -13.55 8.68
N LYS A 170 15.05 -13.71 7.36
CA LYS A 170 16.08 -14.26 6.49
C LYS A 170 17.33 -13.38 6.49
N HIS A 171 17.17 -12.05 6.33
CA HIS A 171 18.29 -11.12 6.35
C HIS A 171 18.92 -10.98 7.74
N LEU A 172 18.17 -11.20 8.81
CA LEU A 172 18.66 -11.26 10.20
C LEU A 172 19.36 -12.59 10.57
N GLY A 173 19.52 -13.52 9.61
CA GLY A 173 20.13 -14.82 9.86
C GLY A 173 19.26 -15.79 10.68
N LEU A 174 18.01 -15.42 10.98
CA LEU A 174 17.06 -16.17 11.81
C LEU A 174 16.21 -17.18 11.01
N ARG A 175 16.77 -17.71 9.91
CA ARG A 175 16.09 -18.59 8.95
C ARG A 175 15.55 -19.89 9.56
N TYR A 176 16.14 -20.38 10.64
CA TYR A 176 15.77 -21.66 11.26
C TYR A 176 14.90 -21.51 12.52
N THR A 177 14.37 -20.31 12.77
CA THR A 177 13.50 -20.07 13.93
C THR A 177 12.07 -20.59 13.68
N LEU A 178 11.34 -20.84 14.77
CA LEU A 178 9.91 -21.19 14.70
C LEU A 178 9.11 -20.08 14.00
N ALA A 179 9.48 -18.82 14.24
CA ALA A 179 8.88 -17.65 13.60
C ALA A 179 9.00 -17.69 12.06
N TYR A 180 10.20 -18.01 11.54
CA TYR A 180 10.39 -18.15 10.09
C TYR A 180 9.52 -19.29 9.51
N SER A 181 9.43 -20.40 10.23
CA SER A 181 8.61 -21.56 9.83
C SER A 181 7.11 -21.23 9.81
N ALA A 182 6.63 -20.47 10.80
CA ALA A 182 5.24 -20.00 10.86
C ALA A 182 4.91 -19.09 9.66
N CYS A 183 5.78 -18.12 9.35
CA CYS A 183 5.58 -17.25 8.19
C CYS A 183 5.56 -18.03 6.87
N LEU A 184 6.42 -19.04 6.74
CA LEU A 184 6.45 -19.90 5.56
C LEU A 184 5.09 -20.61 5.34
N CYS A 185 4.48 -21.11 6.42
CA CYS A 185 3.15 -21.70 6.40
C CYS A 185 2.08 -20.70 5.97
N CYS A 186 2.07 -19.49 6.55
CA CYS A 186 1.11 -18.44 6.22
C CYS A 186 1.20 -17.97 4.75
N THR A 187 2.40 -17.98 4.16
CA THR A 187 2.61 -17.63 2.74
C THR A 187 2.37 -18.79 1.76
N GLY A 188 1.79 -19.91 2.20
CA GLY A 188 1.51 -21.07 1.35
C GLY A 188 2.75 -21.84 0.87
N HIS A 189 3.93 -21.56 1.44
CA HIS A 189 5.20 -22.21 1.07
C HIS A 189 5.56 -23.37 2.02
N GLY A 190 4.59 -23.90 2.77
CA GLY A 190 4.76 -24.88 3.86
C GLY A 190 5.35 -26.25 3.49
N TYR A 191 5.81 -26.45 2.26
CA TYR A 191 6.37 -27.72 1.78
C TYR A 191 7.64 -27.53 0.94
N ALA A 192 8.65 -26.82 1.45
CA ALA A 192 9.96 -26.82 0.81
C ALA A 192 11.12 -26.75 1.83
N ARG A 193 11.74 -27.93 2.02
CA ARG A 193 13.06 -28.21 2.61
C ARG A 193 13.17 -28.15 4.12
N ARG A 194 12.70 -29.23 4.75
CA ARG A 194 13.41 -29.86 5.87
C ARG A 194 14.36 -30.95 5.31
N THR A 195 15.27 -30.59 4.40
CA THR A 195 16.34 -31.47 3.89
C THR A 195 17.51 -30.63 3.38
N THR A 196 18.53 -30.46 4.23
CA THR A 196 19.99 -30.50 3.97
C THR A 196 20.67 -30.01 5.26
N LEU A 197 20.65 -30.88 6.28
CA LEU A 197 21.89 -31.17 7.00
C LEU A 197 22.72 -32.03 6.04
N TRP A 198 24.04 -31.85 6.09
CA TRP A 198 25.08 -32.16 5.09
C TRP A 198 25.30 -31.05 4.06
#